data_AF-A0A2E0BVF4-F1
#
_entry.id   AF-A0A2E0BVF4-F1
#
_cell.length_a   1.000
_cell.length_b   1.000
_cell.length_c   1.000
_cell.angle_alpha   90.00
_cell.angle_beta   90.00
_cell.angle_gamma   90.00
#
_symmetry.space_group_name_H-M   'P 1'
#
loop_
_entity.id
_entity.type
_entity.pdbx_description
1 polymer ?
#
loop_
_entity_poly.entity_id
_entity_poly.type
_entity_poly.pdbx_seq_one_letter_code
_entity_poly.pdbx_strand_id
1 'polypeptide(L)'
;MLPFAALLPMLALIGILLVMAEGRPHLAALVAIHPGLIFATGRLYPESTVALAVAGVILASLHIFERRGWALVQWVLLAVASIHLLVLVKGLSSTVGWGLIGILFVWIALDRTVPKFRGYSRNPLMGLSLSISIVLSAMIAASFMTEGSLSTMRTHPVAWLFSLFVAFFDGFGLYLLVGLCCWPFFADLMGSVKEADENGSVFLFVFVAAGTLLMSMWIASLWVFEAERWNLPLWENMILMGNNGRYLTALIFPFVLLLHRAVGQNSWSIGKPLLLALLVVLPLSLLAGLHGQTMWTDDAAQSFSDEIDVGEDFLYIDDEGLAMHWLYTFRIEVDPEGDRAITGHWRAPDSNWQIELEGQVLPNRGDLSGVRYLVVAPDIVADVPEGWEKMASGTAPFLNGGGEWKVYRAIG
;
A
#
# COMPACT_ATOMS: atom_id res chain seq x y z
N MET A 1 14.41 13.21 10.17
CA MET A 1 15.12 12.05 9.58
C MET A 1 14.17 11.04 8.92
N LEU A 2 12.94 10.86 9.43
CA LEU A 2 11.91 9.96 8.89
C LEU A 2 11.53 10.18 7.40
N PRO A 3 11.38 11.42 6.88
CA PRO A 3 11.07 11.63 5.46
C PRO A 3 12.16 11.14 4.50
N PHE A 4 13.43 11.23 4.93
CA PHE A 4 14.56 10.73 4.15
C PHE A 4 14.56 9.19 4.11
N ALA A 5 14.15 8.54 5.20
CA ALA A 5 14.07 7.08 5.27
C ALA A 5 13.01 6.51 4.31
N ALA A 6 11.86 7.17 4.12
CA ALA A 6 10.83 6.75 3.16
C ALA A 6 11.25 6.98 1.68
N LEU A 7 12.10 7.98 1.44
CA LEU A 7 12.62 8.32 0.12
C LEU A 7 13.74 7.38 -0.36
N LEU A 8 14.57 6.88 0.57
CA LEU A 8 15.71 6.00 0.24
C LEU A 8 15.33 4.75 -0.58
N PRO A 9 14.27 3.99 -0.23
CA PRO A 9 13.83 2.86 -1.04
C PRO A 9 13.39 3.25 -2.45
N MET A 10 12.75 4.41 -2.60
CA MET A 10 12.35 4.94 -3.90
C MET A 10 13.57 5.29 -4.76
N LEU A 11 14.58 5.96 -4.17
CA LEU A 11 15.84 6.27 -4.86
C LEU A 11 16.61 4.99 -5.24
N ALA A 12 16.64 3.99 -4.37
CA ALA A 12 17.24 2.69 -4.67
C ALA A 12 16.52 2.00 -5.84
N LEU A 13 15.19 2.00 -5.85
CA LEU A 13 14.39 1.45 -6.94
C LEU A 13 14.67 2.14 -8.28
N ILE A 14 14.72 3.48 -8.28
CA ILE A 14 15.10 4.31 -9.44
C ILE A 14 16.52 3.95 -9.91
N GLY A 15 17.48 3.84 -8.99
CA GLY A 15 18.86 3.48 -9.29
C GLY A 15 18.98 2.10 -9.94
N ILE A 16 18.25 1.10 -9.43
CA ILE A 16 18.20 -0.24 -10.02
C ILE A 16 17.66 -0.15 -11.46
N LEU A 17 16.56 0.57 -11.68
CA LEU A 17 15.98 0.72 -13.02
C LEU A 17 16.92 1.41 -14.00
N LEU A 18 17.68 2.43 -13.56
CA LEU A 18 18.70 3.07 -14.38
C LEU A 18 19.80 2.08 -14.79
N VAL A 19 20.27 1.25 -13.87
CA VAL A 19 21.28 0.21 -14.17
C VAL A 19 20.72 -0.79 -15.18
N MET A 20 19.48 -1.25 -14.99
CA MET A 20 18.83 -2.21 -15.89
C MET A 20 18.57 -1.64 -17.29
N ALA A 21 18.28 -0.35 -17.38
CA ALA A 21 18.06 0.35 -18.64
C ALA A 21 19.37 0.86 -19.28
N GLU A 22 20.54 0.36 -18.85
CA GLU A 22 21.86 0.77 -19.35
C GLU A 22 22.09 2.30 -19.27
N GLY A 23 21.62 2.90 -18.18
CA GLY A 23 21.72 4.34 -17.93
C GLY A 23 20.63 5.20 -18.60
N ARG A 24 19.69 4.60 -19.34
CA ARG A 24 18.61 5.35 -19.98
C ARG A 24 17.52 5.72 -18.95
N PRO A 25 17.13 7.00 -18.84
CA PRO A 25 16.29 7.46 -17.74
C PRO A 25 14.80 7.14 -17.89
N HIS A 26 14.34 6.66 -19.04
CA HIS A 26 12.90 6.51 -19.35
C HIS A 26 12.12 5.71 -18.29
N LEU A 27 12.53 4.48 -17.94
CA LEU A 27 11.83 3.66 -16.95
C LEU A 27 11.87 4.29 -15.55
N ALA A 28 13.04 4.79 -15.18
CA ALA A 28 13.28 5.48 -13.91
C ALA A 28 12.40 6.73 -13.77
N ALA A 29 12.23 7.50 -14.86
CA ALA A 29 11.41 8.69 -14.89
C ALA A 29 9.92 8.36 -14.69
N LEU A 30 9.42 7.30 -15.33
CA LEU A 30 8.02 6.86 -15.16
C LEU A 30 7.71 6.48 -13.70
N VAL A 31 8.65 5.80 -13.04
CA VAL A 31 8.51 5.48 -11.61
C VAL A 31 8.64 6.72 -10.73
N ALA A 32 9.54 7.64 -11.06
CA ALA A 32 9.74 8.87 -10.29
C ALA A 32 8.52 9.80 -10.30
N ILE A 33 7.76 9.83 -11.39
CA ILE A 33 6.52 10.61 -11.50
C ILE A 33 5.28 9.83 -11.09
N HIS A 34 5.38 8.61 -10.57
CA HIS A 34 4.20 7.80 -10.27
C HIS A 34 3.39 8.41 -9.10
N PRO A 35 2.13 8.85 -9.29
CA PRO A 35 1.37 9.58 -8.28
C PRO A 35 1.25 8.83 -6.95
N GLY A 36 0.94 7.53 -7.00
CA GLY A 36 0.78 6.72 -5.78
C GLY A 36 2.08 6.53 -4.99
N LEU A 37 3.25 6.56 -5.64
CA LEU A 37 4.53 6.43 -4.95
C LEU A 37 4.94 7.76 -4.31
N ILE A 38 4.69 8.88 -5.02
CA ILE A 38 4.89 10.22 -4.48
C ILE A 38 4.01 10.42 -3.24
N PHE A 39 2.72 10.08 -3.34
CA PHE A 39 1.77 10.17 -2.23
C PHE A 39 2.20 9.29 -1.04
N ALA A 40 2.50 8.01 -1.29
CA ALA A 40 2.93 7.09 -0.25
C ALA A 40 4.21 7.56 0.46
N THR A 41 5.19 8.04 -0.30
CA THR A 41 6.44 8.57 0.27
C THR A 41 6.20 9.80 1.11
N GLY A 42 5.31 10.72 0.67
CA GLY A 42 4.91 11.89 1.45
C GLY A 42 4.21 11.53 2.77
N ARG A 43 3.42 10.44 2.77
CA ARG A 43 2.70 9.91 3.93
C ARG A 43 3.52 8.96 4.81
N LEU A 44 4.81 8.78 4.51
CA LEU A 44 5.70 7.80 5.15
C LEU A 44 5.15 6.35 5.09
N TYR A 45 4.28 6.07 4.13
CA TYR A 45 3.76 4.74 3.95
C TYR A 45 4.84 3.82 3.34
N PRO A 46 4.82 2.51 3.66
CA PRO A 46 5.92 1.61 3.36
C PRO A 46 5.97 1.10 1.90
N GLU A 47 5.15 1.61 0.99
CA GLU A 47 4.99 1.10 -0.37
C GLU A 47 6.30 1.12 -1.16
N SER A 48 7.14 2.16 -0.99
CA SER A 48 8.45 2.23 -1.65
C SER A 48 9.38 1.11 -1.18
N THR A 49 9.39 0.81 0.13
CA THR A 49 10.13 -0.32 0.72
C THR A 49 9.61 -1.66 0.23
N VAL A 50 8.28 -1.81 0.14
CA VAL A 50 7.63 -3.02 -0.37
C VAL A 50 7.98 -3.24 -1.85
N ALA A 51 7.92 -2.20 -2.68
CA ALA A 51 8.30 -2.27 -4.09
C ALA A 51 9.79 -2.63 -4.27
N LEU A 52 10.67 -2.08 -3.42
CA LEU A 52 12.09 -2.45 -3.41
C LEU A 52 12.30 -3.92 -2.99
N ALA A 53 11.59 -4.39 -1.97
CA ALA A 53 11.64 -5.79 -1.56
C ALA A 53 11.21 -6.71 -2.72
N VAL A 54 10.10 -6.41 -3.39
CA VAL A 54 9.66 -7.15 -4.57
C VAL A 54 10.69 -7.08 -5.70
N ALA A 55 11.32 -5.93 -5.94
CA ALA A 55 12.40 -5.80 -6.92
C ALA A 55 13.56 -6.77 -6.62
N GLY A 56 13.96 -6.88 -5.35
CA GLY A 56 14.95 -7.86 -4.91
C GLY A 56 14.54 -9.32 -5.15
N VAL A 57 13.28 -9.67 -4.87
CA VAL A 57 12.71 -11.01 -5.19
C VAL A 57 12.80 -11.30 -6.68
N ILE A 58 12.43 -10.35 -7.53
CA ILE A 58 12.44 -10.50 -8.98
C ILE A 58 13.86 -10.65 -9.51
N LEU A 59 14.76 -9.75 -9.13
CA LEU A 59 16.17 -9.81 -9.56
C LEU A 59 16.84 -11.11 -9.13
N ALA A 60 16.62 -11.53 -7.88
CA ALA A 60 17.11 -12.79 -7.39
C ALA A 60 16.55 -13.96 -8.19
N SER A 61 15.24 -14.02 -8.40
CA SER A 61 14.59 -15.12 -9.13
C SER A 61 15.13 -15.27 -10.55
N LEU A 62 15.24 -14.17 -11.29
CA LEU A 62 15.79 -14.17 -12.66
C LEU A 62 17.21 -14.74 -12.70
N HIS A 63 18.07 -14.38 -11.74
CA HIS A 63 19.42 -14.93 -11.67
C HIS A 63 19.46 -16.37 -11.14
N ILE A 64 18.57 -16.76 -10.23
CA ILE A 64 18.48 -18.13 -9.72
C ILE A 64 18.07 -19.09 -10.84
N PHE A 65 17.31 -18.68 -11.86
CA PHE A 65 17.03 -19.54 -13.00
C PHE A 65 18.29 -19.94 -13.80
N GLU A 66 19.24 -19.02 -13.95
CA GLU A 66 20.39 -19.18 -14.85
C GLU A 66 21.67 -19.62 -14.14
N ARG A 67 21.94 -19.07 -12.96
CA ARG A 67 23.23 -19.21 -12.26
C ARG A 67 23.41 -20.59 -11.64
N ARG A 68 24.67 -20.99 -11.45
CA ARG A 68 25.10 -22.26 -10.83
C ARG A 68 26.28 -22.02 -9.88
N GLY A 69 26.51 -22.95 -8.96
CA GLY A 69 27.64 -22.89 -8.02
C GLY A 69 27.53 -21.74 -7.02
N TRP A 70 28.66 -21.19 -6.59
CA TRP A 70 28.72 -20.11 -5.58
C TRP A 70 27.99 -18.84 -5.98
N ALA A 71 27.96 -18.51 -7.28
CA ALA A 71 27.23 -17.36 -7.79
C ALA A 71 25.70 -17.47 -7.59
N LEU A 72 25.16 -18.67 -7.34
CA LEU A 72 23.74 -18.88 -7.00
C LEU A 72 23.43 -18.46 -5.57
N VAL A 73 24.36 -18.66 -4.63
CA VAL A 73 24.14 -18.49 -3.19
C VAL A 73 23.78 -17.05 -2.86
N GLN A 74 24.48 -16.06 -3.44
CA GLN A 74 24.16 -14.63 -3.25
C GLN A 74 22.73 -14.29 -3.66
N TRP A 75 22.21 -14.89 -4.73
CA TRP A 75 20.84 -14.61 -5.20
C TRP A 75 19.80 -15.32 -4.35
N VAL A 76 20.11 -16.53 -3.86
CA VAL A 76 19.27 -17.21 -2.87
C VAL A 76 19.17 -16.37 -1.59
N LEU A 77 20.29 -15.85 -1.09
CA LEU A 77 20.30 -14.98 0.09
C LEU A 77 19.53 -13.69 -0.14
N LEU A 78 19.67 -13.07 -1.32
CA LEU A 78 18.88 -11.90 -1.69
C LEU A 78 17.38 -12.21 -1.72
N ALA A 79 16.96 -13.31 -2.33
CA ALA A 79 15.55 -13.71 -2.36
C ALA A 79 14.98 -13.90 -0.93
N VAL A 80 15.72 -14.61 -0.07
CA VAL A 80 15.32 -14.85 1.33
C VAL A 80 15.22 -13.54 2.10
N ALA A 81 16.22 -12.65 1.99
CA ALA A 81 16.23 -11.36 2.65
C ALA A 81 15.09 -10.46 2.16
N SER A 82 14.85 -10.41 0.85
CA SER A 82 13.78 -9.62 0.24
C SER A 82 12.38 -10.09 0.62
N ILE A 83 12.14 -11.41 0.66
CA ILE A 83 10.83 -11.95 1.10
C ILE A 83 10.60 -11.66 2.58
N HIS A 84 11.62 -11.80 3.43
CA HIS A 84 11.47 -11.48 4.86
C HIS A 84 11.32 -9.97 5.10
N LEU A 85 11.99 -9.12 4.33
CA LEU A 85 11.78 -7.68 4.37
C LEU A 85 10.33 -7.33 4.01
N LEU A 86 9.77 -7.93 2.96
CA LEU A 86 8.38 -7.75 2.56
C LEU A 86 7.40 -8.10 3.69
N VAL A 87 7.59 -9.26 4.30
CA VAL A 87 6.75 -9.78 5.39
C VAL A 87 6.89 -8.93 6.65
N LEU A 88 8.11 -8.53 7.02
CA LEU A 88 8.40 -7.67 8.16
C LEU A 88 7.70 -6.31 8.02
N VAL A 89 7.87 -5.66 6.86
CA VAL A 89 7.30 -4.34 6.58
C VAL A 89 5.77 -4.36 6.59
N LYS A 90 5.16 -5.48 6.21
CA LYS A 90 3.70 -5.67 6.26
C LYS A 90 3.20 -6.20 7.61
N GLY A 91 4.07 -6.38 8.61
CA GLY A 91 3.69 -6.91 9.92
C GLY A 91 3.19 -8.35 9.87
N LEU A 92 3.56 -9.11 8.85
CA LEU A 92 3.19 -10.51 8.68
C LEU A 92 4.15 -11.42 9.45
N SER A 93 3.71 -12.61 9.84
CA SER A 93 4.55 -13.56 10.58
C SER A 93 5.66 -14.16 9.72
N SER A 94 6.80 -14.49 10.32
CA SER A 94 7.92 -15.15 9.61
C SER A 94 7.51 -16.47 8.94
N THR A 95 6.50 -17.17 9.47
CA THR A 95 5.92 -18.37 8.84
C THR A 95 5.41 -18.10 7.43
N VAL A 96 4.77 -16.95 7.19
CA VAL A 96 4.33 -16.54 5.85
C VAL A 96 5.55 -16.36 4.93
N GLY A 97 6.63 -15.75 5.44
CA GLY A 97 7.88 -15.57 4.70
C GLY A 97 8.49 -16.91 4.25
N TRP A 98 8.57 -17.88 5.15
CA TRP A 98 9.04 -19.23 4.81
C TRP A 98 8.14 -19.95 3.81
N GLY A 99 6.81 -19.78 3.92
CA GLY A 99 5.86 -20.30 2.95
C GLY A 99 6.10 -19.76 1.54
N LEU A 100 6.27 -18.44 1.41
CA LEU A 100 6.56 -17.78 0.13
C LEU A 100 7.90 -18.22 -0.46
N ILE A 101 8.95 -18.37 0.37
CA ILE A 101 10.25 -18.92 -0.05
C ILE A 101 10.09 -20.34 -0.58
N GLY A 102 9.35 -21.18 0.14
CA GLY A 102 9.07 -22.56 -0.27
C GLY A 102 8.41 -22.61 -1.64
N ILE A 103 7.34 -21.82 -1.85
CA ILE A 103 6.63 -21.75 -3.15
C ILE A 103 7.58 -21.30 -4.26
N LEU A 104 8.35 -20.23 -4.06
CA LEU A 104 9.28 -19.70 -5.05
C LEU A 104 10.36 -20.72 -5.42
N PHE A 105 11.01 -21.32 -4.43
CA PHE A 105 12.10 -22.26 -4.67
C PHE A 105 11.61 -23.59 -5.24
N VAL A 106 10.43 -24.08 -4.85
CA VAL A 106 9.81 -25.23 -5.49
C VAL A 106 9.54 -24.93 -6.97
N TRP A 107 8.97 -23.78 -7.30
CA TRP A 107 8.75 -23.38 -8.70
C TRP A 107 10.06 -23.38 -9.50
N ILE A 108 11.10 -22.70 -9.00
CA ILE A 108 12.38 -22.59 -9.69
C ILE A 108 13.09 -23.95 -9.78
N ALA A 109 13.05 -24.76 -8.72
CA ALA A 109 13.64 -26.10 -8.72
C ALA A 109 12.96 -27.01 -9.74
N LEU A 110 11.62 -26.96 -9.85
CA LEU A 110 10.87 -27.73 -10.83
C LEU A 110 11.21 -27.30 -12.27
N ASP A 111 11.29 -25.99 -12.57
CA ASP A 111 11.72 -25.52 -13.90
C ASP A 111 13.13 -26.01 -14.25
N ARG A 112 14.06 -25.97 -13.29
CA ARG A 112 15.45 -26.37 -13.52
C ARG A 112 15.61 -27.87 -13.70
N THR A 113 14.89 -28.69 -12.93
CA THR A 113 15.15 -30.12 -12.81
C THR A 113 14.18 -31.01 -13.59
N VAL A 114 12.94 -30.57 -13.84
CA VAL A 114 11.89 -31.39 -14.44
C VAL A 114 11.57 -30.91 -15.86
N PRO A 115 12.02 -31.62 -16.93
CA PRO A 115 11.81 -31.18 -18.31
C PRO A 115 10.34 -31.02 -18.69
N LYS A 116 9.45 -31.87 -18.15
CA LYS A 116 8.00 -31.75 -18.40
C LYS A 116 7.41 -30.48 -17.80
N PHE A 117 7.92 -30.03 -16.64
CA PHE A 117 7.44 -28.82 -15.99
C PHE A 117 7.85 -27.56 -16.77
N ARG A 118 9.00 -27.58 -17.47
CA ARG A 118 9.42 -26.46 -18.33
C ARG A 118 8.38 -26.08 -19.38
N GLY A 119 7.68 -27.06 -19.94
CA GLY A 119 6.58 -26.79 -20.88
C GLY A 119 5.43 -26.00 -20.25
N TYR A 120 5.22 -26.12 -18.93
CA TYR A 120 4.23 -25.34 -18.18
C TYR A 120 4.79 -24.00 -17.72
N SER A 121 5.97 -23.97 -17.10
CA SER A 121 6.56 -22.76 -16.52
C SER A 121 7.06 -21.75 -17.55
N ARG A 122 7.27 -22.17 -18.80
CA ARG A 122 7.72 -21.31 -19.92
C ARG A 122 6.64 -21.03 -20.94
N ASN A 123 5.43 -21.54 -20.73
CA ASN A 123 4.27 -21.13 -21.50
C ASN A 123 3.44 -20.13 -20.67
N PRO A 124 3.22 -18.89 -21.14
CA PRO A 124 2.50 -17.86 -20.40
C PRO A 124 1.12 -18.28 -19.92
N LEU A 125 0.33 -18.94 -20.78
CA LEU A 125 -1.04 -19.33 -20.45
C LEU A 125 -1.08 -20.49 -19.45
N MET A 126 -0.16 -21.46 -19.59
CA MET A 126 -0.07 -22.59 -18.66
C MET A 126 0.51 -22.19 -17.31
N GLY A 127 1.51 -21.31 -17.29
CA GLY A 127 2.06 -20.75 -16.06
C GLY A 127 1.01 -19.91 -15.31
N LEU A 128 0.22 -19.14 -16.06
CA LEU A 128 -0.87 -18.34 -15.50
C LEU A 128 -1.99 -19.21 -14.94
N SER A 129 -2.42 -20.26 -15.65
CA SER A 129 -3.49 -21.14 -15.17
C SER A 129 -3.12 -21.80 -13.84
N LEU A 130 -1.89 -22.30 -13.72
CA LEU A 130 -1.39 -22.87 -12.46
C LEU A 130 -1.35 -21.83 -11.34
N SER A 131 -0.83 -20.64 -11.62
CA SER A 131 -0.65 -19.59 -10.61
C SER A 131 -1.98 -19.00 -10.15
N ILE A 132 -2.93 -18.78 -11.05
CA ILE A 132 -4.30 -18.36 -10.70
C ILE A 132 -4.96 -19.42 -9.82
N SER A 133 -4.85 -20.71 -10.17
CA SER A 133 -5.40 -21.78 -9.33
C SER A 133 -4.80 -21.77 -7.93
N ILE A 134 -3.49 -21.62 -7.80
CA ILE A 134 -2.80 -21.53 -6.50
C ILE A 134 -3.32 -20.33 -5.70
N VAL A 135 -3.40 -19.14 -6.30
CA VAL A 135 -3.88 -17.92 -5.64
C VAL A 135 -5.33 -18.07 -5.19
N LEU A 136 -6.21 -18.54 -6.07
CA LEU A 136 -7.62 -18.76 -5.75
C LEU A 136 -7.79 -19.78 -4.62
N SER A 137 -7.10 -20.93 -4.70
CA SER A 137 -7.15 -21.94 -3.64
C SER A 137 -6.65 -21.40 -2.31
N ALA A 138 -5.54 -20.65 -2.31
CA ALA A 138 -4.99 -20.04 -1.10
C ALA A 138 -5.94 -19.01 -0.49
N MET A 139 -6.56 -18.15 -1.31
CA MET A 139 -7.48 -17.12 -0.83
C MET A 139 -8.82 -17.70 -0.35
N ILE A 140 -9.36 -18.69 -1.06
CA ILE A 140 -10.55 -19.41 -0.60
C ILE A 140 -10.23 -20.11 0.72
N ALA A 141 -9.12 -20.85 0.83
CA ALA A 141 -8.72 -21.50 2.08
C ALA A 141 -8.55 -20.48 3.23
N ALA A 142 -7.87 -19.36 2.97
CA ALA A 142 -7.70 -18.28 3.94
C ALA A 142 -9.05 -17.74 4.43
N SER A 143 -10.04 -17.56 3.54
CA SER A 143 -11.38 -17.09 3.92
C SER A 143 -12.12 -17.99 4.92
N PHE A 144 -11.77 -19.29 4.99
CA PHE A 144 -12.32 -20.24 5.97
C PHE A 144 -11.50 -20.31 7.26
N MET A 145 -10.23 -19.91 7.22
CA MET A 145 -9.31 -20.00 8.35
C MET A 145 -9.22 -18.71 9.16
N THR A 146 -9.55 -17.56 8.57
CA THR A 146 -9.44 -16.25 9.21
C THR A 146 -10.80 -15.58 9.34
N GLU A 147 -11.06 -15.00 10.51
CA GLU A 147 -12.10 -14.00 10.69
C GLU A 147 -11.61 -12.63 10.19
N GLY A 148 -12.52 -11.68 9.97
CA GLY A 148 -12.20 -10.35 9.42
C GLY A 148 -12.47 -10.23 7.92
N SER A 149 -11.71 -9.39 7.22
CA SER A 149 -12.04 -8.97 5.85
C SER A 149 -12.14 -10.12 4.84
N LEU A 150 -11.28 -11.14 4.92
CA LEU A 150 -11.34 -12.28 4.00
C LEU A 150 -12.60 -13.14 4.13
N SER A 151 -13.29 -13.09 5.27
CA SER A 151 -14.55 -13.82 5.47
C SER A 151 -15.69 -13.30 4.59
N THR A 152 -15.60 -12.05 4.11
CA THR A 152 -16.56 -11.41 3.20
C THR A 152 -16.71 -12.15 1.87
N MET A 153 -15.69 -12.91 1.45
CA MET A 153 -15.78 -13.79 0.30
C MET A 153 -16.89 -14.83 0.45
N ARG A 154 -17.17 -15.25 1.68
CA ARG A 154 -18.18 -16.26 2.02
C ARG A 154 -19.51 -15.64 2.40
N THR A 155 -19.48 -14.54 3.16
CA THR A 155 -20.70 -13.91 3.69
C THR A 155 -21.38 -12.99 2.66
N HIS A 156 -20.60 -12.31 1.81
CA HIS A 156 -21.07 -11.32 0.84
C HIS A 156 -20.52 -11.57 -0.58
N PRO A 157 -20.70 -12.77 -1.17
CA PRO A 157 -20.00 -13.19 -2.39
C PRO A 157 -20.32 -12.32 -3.63
N VAL A 158 -21.56 -11.81 -3.75
CA VAL A 158 -21.96 -10.97 -4.89
C VAL A 158 -21.32 -9.59 -4.81
N ALA A 159 -21.39 -8.96 -3.64
CA ALA A 159 -20.73 -7.68 -3.38
C ALA A 159 -19.21 -7.80 -3.56
N TRP A 160 -18.63 -8.88 -3.03
CA TRP A 160 -17.20 -9.17 -3.16
C TRP A 160 -16.77 -9.35 -4.62
N LEU A 161 -17.54 -10.07 -5.44
CA LEU A 161 -17.22 -10.26 -6.85
C LEU A 161 -17.26 -8.94 -7.64
N PHE A 162 -18.24 -8.08 -7.34
CA PHE A 162 -18.31 -6.73 -7.90
C PHE A 162 -17.12 -5.88 -7.47
N SER A 163 -16.80 -5.88 -6.17
CA SER A 163 -15.62 -5.18 -5.65
C SER A 163 -14.31 -5.71 -6.22
N LEU A 164 -14.18 -7.02 -6.50
CA LEU A 164 -13.00 -7.60 -7.15
C LEU A 164 -12.79 -7.02 -8.55
N PHE A 165 -13.88 -6.90 -9.32
CA PHE A 165 -13.81 -6.29 -10.64
C PHE A 165 -13.34 -4.84 -10.54
N VAL A 166 -13.93 -4.05 -9.64
CA VAL A 166 -13.54 -2.64 -9.44
C VAL A 166 -12.09 -2.53 -8.94
N ALA A 167 -11.68 -3.36 -7.97
CA ALA A 167 -10.34 -3.37 -7.41
C ALA A 167 -9.27 -3.72 -8.45
N PHE A 168 -9.59 -4.59 -9.42
CA PHE A 168 -8.70 -4.87 -10.54
C PHE A 168 -8.48 -3.62 -11.41
N PHE A 169 -9.54 -2.91 -11.78
CA PHE A 169 -9.41 -1.68 -12.59
C PHE A 169 -8.75 -0.54 -11.82
N ASP A 170 -9.04 -0.41 -10.52
CA ASP A 170 -8.38 0.55 -9.66
C ASP A 170 -6.88 0.22 -9.55
N GLY A 171 -6.52 -0.96 -9.05
CA GLY A 171 -5.11 -1.35 -8.90
C GLY A 171 -4.35 -1.44 -10.24
N PHE A 172 -4.77 -2.33 -11.14
CA PHE A 172 -4.00 -2.60 -12.36
C PHE A 172 -4.22 -1.52 -13.41
N GLY A 173 -5.47 -1.12 -13.63
CA GLY A 173 -5.81 -0.09 -14.61
C GLY A 173 -5.31 1.29 -14.19
N LEU A 174 -5.72 1.78 -13.03
CA LEU A 174 -5.42 3.15 -12.61
C LEU A 174 -3.98 3.27 -12.06
N TYR A 175 -3.55 2.43 -11.12
CA TYR A 175 -2.21 2.57 -10.55
C TYR A 175 -1.10 2.05 -11.48
N LEU A 176 -1.21 0.83 -12.01
CA LEU A 176 -0.12 0.29 -12.84
C LEU A 176 -0.13 0.81 -14.28
N LEU A 177 -1.26 0.76 -15.00
CA LEU A 177 -1.29 1.22 -16.40
C LEU A 177 -1.28 2.74 -16.48
N VAL A 178 -2.24 3.42 -15.85
CA VAL A 178 -2.34 4.88 -15.89
C VAL A 178 -1.22 5.53 -15.11
N GLY A 179 -1.00 5.17 -13.85
CA GLY A 179 0.01 5.79 -12.99
C GLY A 179 1.44 5.72 -13.55
N LEU A 180 1.81 4.66 -14.28
CA LEU A 180 3.13 4.54 -14.92
C LEU A 180 3.19 5.05 -16.37
N CYS A 181 2.11 5.64 -16.90
CA CYS A 181 2.00 6.02 -18.31
C CYS A 181 2.18 4.83 -19.28
N CYS A 182 1.84 3.62 -18.86
CA CYS A 182 2.14 2.37 -19.58
C CYS A 182 0.97 1.88 -20.46
N TRP A 183 -0.24 2.40 -20.28
CA TRP A 183 -1.41 1.99 -21.08
C TRP A 183 -1.22 2.07 -22.61
N PRO A 184 -0.45 3.03 -23.19
CA PRO A 184 -0.27 3.07 -24.63
C PRO A 184 0.46 1.86 -25.20
N PHE A 185 1.27 1.19 -24.37
CA PHE A 185 2.10 0.05 -24.75
C PHE A 185 1.45 -1.29 -24.41
N PHE A 186 0.23 -1.29 -23.89
CA PHE A 186 -0.43 -2.50 -23.42
C PHE A 186 -0.69 -3.51 -24.54
N ALA A 187 -1.00 -3.05 -25.75
CA ALA A 187 -1.21 -3.93 -26.91
C ALA A 187 0.09 -4.66 -27.29
N ASP A 188 1.21 -3.94 -27.33
CA ASP A 188 2.54 -4.51 -27.64
C ASP A 188 2.98 -5.50 -26.57
N LEU A 189 2.74 -5.17 -25.29
CA LEU A 189 2.96 -6.08 -24.17
C LEU A 189 2.19 -7.40 -24.36
N MET A 190 0.90 -7.33 -24.68
CA MET A 190 0.08 -8.52 -24.87
C MET A 190 0.46 -9.33 -26.11
N GLY A 191 0.97 -8.67 -27.16
CA GLY A 191 1.54 -9.34 -28.33
C GLY A 191 2.79 -10.12 -27.95
N SER A 192 3.76 -9.45 -27.33
CA SER A 192 5.05 -10.04 -26.93
C SER A 192 4.88 -11.20 -25.93
N VAL A 193 3.98 -11.06 -24.95
CA VAL A 193 3.74 -12.13 -23.95
C VAL A 193 3.24 -13.40 -24.61
N LYS A 194 2.39 -13.34 -25.64
CA LYS A 194 1.88 -14.54 -26.32
C LYS A 194 2.97 -15.33 -27.04
N GLU A 195 4.03 -14.65 -27.46
CA GLU A 195 5.16 -15.22 -28.19
C GLU A 195 6.34 -15.56 -27.26
N ALA A 196 6.27 -15.18 -25.99
CA ALA A 196 7.33 -15.40 -25.03
C ALA A 196 7.46 -16.89 -24.65
N ASP A 197 8.62 -17.46 -24.92
CA ASP A 197 9.04 -18.81 -24.48
C ASP A 197 10.23 -18.74 -23.49
N GLU A 198 10.73 -17.54 -23.22
CA GLU A 198 11.81 -17.32 -22.27
C GLU A 198 11.28 -17.30 -20.83
N ASN A 199 11.90 -18.11 -19.97
CA ASN A 199 11.52 -18.29 -18.58
C ASN A 199 11.39 -16.97 -17.79
N GLY A 200 12.28 -16.00 -18.03
CA GLY A 200 12.28 -14.73 -17.32
C GLY A 200 11.06 -13.88 -17.65
N SER A 201 10.69 -13.77 -18.92
CA SER A 201 9.53 -12.98 -19.37
C SER A 201 8.22 -13.64 -18.95
N VAL A 202 8.14 -14.97 -19.04
CA VAL A 202 6.98 -15.74 -18.58
C VAL A 202 6.83 -15.64 -17.06
N PHE A 203 7.92 -15.78 -16.31
CA PHE A 203 7.90 -15.62 -14.85
C PHE A 203 7.44 -14.22 -14.44
N LEU A 204 7.95 -13.16 -15.07
CA LEU A 204 7.52 -11.78 -14.80
C LEU A 204 6.03 -11.58 -15.08
N PHE A 205 5.55 -12.05 -16.24
CA PHE A 205 4.14 -11.97 -16.59
C PHE A 205 3.24 -12.69 -15.58
N VAL A 206 3.58 -13.93 -15.25
CA VAL A 206 2.83 -14.74 -14.28
C VAL A 206 2.87 -14.10 -12.90
N PHE A 207 4.02 -13.57 -12.47
CA PHE A 207 4.17 -12.89 -11.18
C PHE A 207 3.29 -11.63 -11.10
N VAL A 208 3.30 -10.78 -12.13
CA VAL A 208 2.47 -9.57 -12.19
C VAL A 208 0.99 -9.94 -12.20
N ALA A 209 0.58 -10.90 -13.02
CA ALA A 209 -0.82 -11.30 -13.14
C ALA A 209 -1.36 -11.96 -11.86
N ALA A 210 -0.61 -12.91 -11.29
CA ALA A 210 -0.98 -13.57 -10.04
C ALA A 210 -0.95 -12.60 -8.85
N GLY A 211 0.05 -11.72 -8.78
CA GLY A 211 0.13 -10.66 -7.77
C GLY A 211 -1.04 -9.69 -7.88
N THR A 212 -1.39 -9.27 -9.09
CA THR A 212 -2.54 -8.39 -9.35
C THR A 212 -3.84 -9.03 -8.85
N LEU A 213 -4.06 -10.31 -9.18
CA LEU A 213 -5.24 -11.05 -8.71
C LEU A 213 -5.26 -11.12 -7.18
N LEU A 214 -4.18 -11.58 -6.56
CA LEU A 214 -4.07 -11.73 -5.10
C LEU A 214 -4.38 -10.41 -4.37
N MET A 215 -3.77 -9.31 -4.82
CA MET A 215 -3.95 -8.01 -4.18
C MET A 215 -5.35 -7.44 -4.43
N SER A 216 -5.92 -7.64 -5.63
CA SER A 216 -7.29 -7.21 -5.93
C SER A 216 -8.32 -7.97 -5.09
N MET A 217 -8.12 -9.27 -4.87
CA MET A 217 -8.97 -10.08 -3.98
C MET A 217 -8.95 -9.57 -2.54
N TRP A 218 -7.77 -9.21 -2.03
CA TRP A 218 -7.63 -8.64 -0.70
C TRP A 218 -8.27 -7.25 -0.58
N ILE A 219 -8.07 -6.36 -1.57
CA ILE A 219 -8.69 -5.02 -1.60
C ILE A 219 -10.22 -5.14 -1.65
N ALA A 220 -10.75 -6.04 -2.47
CA ALA A 220 -12.20 -6.28 -2.56
C ALA A 220 -12.77 -6.76 -1.23
N SER A 221 -12.09 -7.69 -0.56
CA SER A 221 -12.45 -8.15 0.78
C SER A 221 -12.44 -7.02 1.80
N LEU A 222 -11.46 -6.12 1.74
CA LEU A 222 -11.38 -4.96 2.63
C LEU A 222 -12.53 -3.98 2.40
N TRP A 223 -12.84 -3.64 1.14
CA TRP A 223 -13.94 -2.72 0.82
C TRP A 223 -15.30 -3.22 1.26
N VAL A 224 -15.59 -4.51 1.09
CA VAL A 224 -16.87 -5.09 1.55
C VAL A 224 -16.92 -5.10 3.07
N PHE A 225 -15.80 -5.46 3.71
CA PHE A 225 -15.73 -5.53 5.17
C PHE A 225 -15.92 -4.19 5.84
N GLU A 226 -15.22 -3.15 5.39
CA GLU A 226 -15.33 -1.81 5.97
C GLU A 226 -16.69 -1.16 5.61
N ALA A 227 -17.26 -1.45 4.44
CA ALA A 227 -18.61 -0.98 4.11
C ALA A 227 -19.66 -1.54 5.07
N GLU A 228 -19.58 -2.83 5.41
CA GLU A 228 -20.46 -3.46 6.40
C GLU A 228 -20.22 -2.88 7.80
N ARG A 229 -18.95 -2.74 8.19
CA ARG A 229 -18.57 -2.21 9.51
C ARG A 229 -19.04 -0.77 9.72
N TRP A 230 -18.82 0.11 8.75
CA TRP A 230 -19.20 1.52 8.82
C TRP A 230 -20.66 1.78 8.42
N ASN A 231 -21.40 0.73 8.08
CA ASN A 231 -22.77 0.82 7.57
C ASN A 231 -22.89 1.82 6.39
N LEU A 232 -21.89 1.80 5.50
CA LEU A 232 -21.82 2.67 4.33
C LEU A 232 -22.24 1.90 3.06
N PRO A 233 -22.89 2.55 2.09
CA PRO A 233 -23.08 1.98 0.77
C PRO A 233 -21.72 1.57 0.16
N LEU A 234 -21.64 0.36 -0.38
CA LEU A 234 -20.39 -0.20 -0.91
C LEU A 234 -19.70 0.74 -1.92
N TRP A 235 -20.45 1.39 -2.80
CA TRP A 235 -19.88 2.29 -3.80
C TRP A 235 -19.23 3.53 -3.19
N GLU A 236 -19.81 4.08 -2.10
CA GLU A 236 -19.24 5.19 -1.35
C GLU A 236 -17.94 4.75 -0.68
N ASN A 237 -17.97 3.57 -0.05
CA ASN A 237 -16.78 3.03 0.59
C ASN A 237 -15.64 2.75 -0.41
N MET A 238 -15.96 2.23 -1.60
CA MET A 238 -14.97 2.01 -2.65
C MET A 238 -14.35 3.32 -3.16
N ILE A 239 -15.08 4.43 -3.15
CA ILE A 239 -14.54 5.76 -3.48
C ILE A 239 -13.67 6.28 -2.33
N LEU A 240 -14.20 6.23 -1.10
CA LEU A 240 -13.49 6.68 0.11
C LEU A 240 -12.16 5.96 0.27
N MET A 241 -12.16 4.64 0.07
CA MET A 241 -11.00 3.77 0.14
C MET A 241 -10.38 3.49 -1.23
N GLY A 242 -10.65 4.31 -2.26
CA GLY A 242 -10.13 4.13 -3.62
C GLY A 242 -8.60 4.24 -3.70
N ASN A 243 -7.97 4.81 -2.67
CA ASN A 243 -6.51 4.81 -2.55
C ASN A 243 -5.93 3.42 -2.23
N ASN A 244 -6.75 2.40 -1.99
CA ASN A 244 -6.28 1.02 -1.78
C ASN A 244 -5.63 0.43 -3.03
N GLY A 245 -5.96 0.87 -4.25
CA GLY A 245 -5.25 0.47 -5.46
C GLY A 245 -3.73 0.69 -5.39
N ARG A 246 -3.27 1.62 -4.55
CA ARG A 246 -1.83 1.88 -4.31
C ARG A 246 -1.07 0.66 -3.87
N TYR A 247 -1.71 -0.34 -3.26
CA TYR A 247 -0.99 -1.54 -2.83
C TYR A 247 -0.33 -2.26 -4.03
N LEU A 248 -0.91 -2.19 -5.22
CA LEU A 248 -0.32 -2.79 -6.43
C LEU A 248 0.98 -2.10 -6.88
N THR A 249 1.36 -0.96 -6.29
CA THR A 249 2.68 -0.33 -6.55
C THR A 249 3.85 -1.26 -6.23
N ALA A 250 3.63 -2.28 -5.38
CA ALA A 250 4.57 -3.38 -5.16
C ALA A 250 5.00 -4.09 -6.46
N LEU A 251 4.13 -4.09 -7.48
CA LEU A 251 4.36 -4.73 -8.78
C LEU A 251 4.97 -3.79 -9.82
N ILE A 252 5.24 -2.52 -9.50
CA ILE A 252 5.82 -1.55 -10.44
C ILE A 252 7.10 -2.11 -11.06
N PHE A 253 8.01 -2.62 -10.24
CA PHE A 253 9.28 -3.13 -10.75
C PHE A 253 9.14 -4.30 -11.73
N PRO A 254 8.48 -5.43 -11.37
CA PRO A 254 8.31 -6.53 -12.32
C PRO A 254 7.53 -6.11 -13.56
N PHE A 255 6.53 -5.23 -13.41
CA PHE A 255 5.73 -4.77 -14.55
C PHE A 255 6.53 -3.90 -15.52
N VAL A 256 7.28 -2.92 -15.01
CA VAL A 256 8.15 -2.06 -15.82
C VAL A 256 9.24 -2.88 -16.51
N LEU A 257 9.83 -3.86 -15.80
CA LEU A 257 10.82 -4.76 -16.38
C LEU A 257 10.23 -5.65 -17.49
N LEU A 258 9.03 -6.19 -17.28
CA LEU A 258 8.30 -6.95 -18.30
C LEU A 258 8.04 -6.08 -19.52
N LEU A 259 7.59 -4.84 -19.31
CA LEU A 259 7.30 -3.90 -20.39
C LEU A 259 8.57 -3.52 -21.16
N HIS A 260 9.68 -3.29 -20.47
CA HIS A 260 10.98 -3.02 -21.10
C HIS A 260 11.43 -4.16 -22.03
N ARG A 261 11.23 -5.41 -21.60
CA ARG A 261 11.53 -6.60 -22.42
C ARG A 261 10.59 -6.73 -23.62
N ALA A 262 9.32 -6.36 -23.47
CA ALA A 262 8.31 -6.50 -24.51
C ALA A 262 8.37 -5.43 -25.59
N VAL A 263 8.58 -4.17 -25.22
CA VAL A 263 8.36 -2.99 -26.08
C VAL A 263 9.60 -2.63 -26.92
N GLY A 264 10.77 -3.21 -26.62
CA GLY A 264 12.01 -2.95 -27.34
C GLY A 264 12.53 -1.53 -27.16
N GLN A 265 13.80 -1.29 -27.50
CA GLN A 265 14.50 -0.05 -27.12
C GLN A 265 14.05 1.22 -27.87
N ASN A 266 13.53 1.12 -29.10
CA ASN A 266 13.19 2.28 -29.94
C ASN A 266 11.79 2.86 -29.66
N SER A 267 10.94 2.09 -29.00
CA SER A 267 9.52 2.41 -28.81
C SER A 267 9.27 3.35 -27.62
N TRP A 268 10.29 3.61 -26.79
CA TRP A 268 10.24 4.54 -25.66
C TRP A 268 10.47 6.02 -26.06
N SER A 269 10.54 6.31 -27.36
CA SER A 269 10.56 7.69 -27.83
C SER A 269 9.25 8.40 -27.45
N ILE A 270 9.31 9.70 -27.11
CA ILE A 270 8.13 10.48 -26.71
C ILE A 270 7.24 10.72 -27.94
N GLY A 271 6.45 9.71 -28.29
CA GLY A 271 5.40 9.80 -29.28
C GLY A 271 4.13 10.45 -28.70
N LYS A 272 3.17 10.76 -29.56
CA LYS A 272 1.86 11.33 -29.17
C LYS A 272 1.17 10.54 -28.03
N PRO A 273 1.18 9.19 -28.02
CA PRO A 273 0.51 8.43 -26.94
C PRO A 273 1.17 8.59 -25.58
N LEU A 274 2.51 8.59 -25.51
CA LEU A 274 3.24 8.81 -24.25
C LEU A 274 3.12 10.26 -23.78
N LEU A 275 3.11 11.23 -24.70
CA LEU A 275 2.86 12.63 -24.35
C LEU A 275 1.47 12.82 -23.73
N LEU A 276 0.43 12.21 -24.34
CA LEU A 276 -0.91 12.23 -23.76
C LEU A 276 -0.91 11.60 -22.37
N ALA A 277 -0.18 10.51 -22.19
CA ALA A 277 -0.09 9.86 -20.90
C ALA A 277 0.54 10.75 -19.82
N LEU A 278 1.64 11.42 -20.15
CA LEU A 278 2.30 12.38 -19.28
C LEU A 278 1.41 13.58 -18.95
N LEU A 279 0.64 14.10 -19.92
CA LEU A 279 -0.29 15.21 -19.69
C LEU A 279 -1.40 14.87 -18.69
N VAL A 280 -1.79 13.59 -18.61
CA VAL A 280 -2.76 13.11 -17.60
C VAL A 280 -2.08 12.89 -16.25
N VAL A 281 -0.91 12.23 -16.24
CA VAL A 281 -0.27 11.79 -14.99
C VAL A 281 0.44 12.92 -14.26
N LEU A 282 1.07 13.87 -14.95
CA LEU A 282 1.84 14.94 -14.29
C LEU A 282 0.97 15.81 -13.36
N PRO A 283 -0.23 16.29 -13.76
CA PRO A 283 -1.12 17.00 -12.84
C PRO A 283 -1.53 16.14 -11.64
N LEU A 284 -1.82 14.85 -11.85
CA LEU A 284 -2.14 13.92 -10.76
C LEU A 284 -0.96 13.72 -9.81
N SER A 285 0.26 13.70 -10.34
CA SER A 285 1.50 13.57 -9.56
C SER A 285 1.76 14.79 -8.70
N LEU A 286 1.51 16.00 -9.25
CA LEU A 286 1.59 17.25 -8.51
C LEU A 286 0.54 17.30 -7.39
N LEU A 287 -0.71 16.95 -7.69
CA LEU A 287 -1.79 16.88 -6.70
C LEU A 287 -1.48 15.84 -5.61
N ALA A 288 -0.98 14.66 -5.99
CA ALA A 288 -0.55 13.62 -5.06
C ALA A 288 0.60 14.09 -4.16
N GLY A 289 1.55 14.88 -4.69
CA GLY A 289 2.60 15.51 -3.91
C GLY A 289 2.05 16.53 -2.90
N LEU A 290 1.18 17.44 -3.33
CA LEU A 290 0.58 18.46 -2.46
C LEU A 290 -0.30 17.84 -1.36
N HIS A 291 -1.13 16.87 -1.71
CA HIS A 291 -2.03 16.17 -0.78
C HIS A 291 -1.26 15.19 0.13
N GLY A 292 -0.22 14.55 -0.39
CA GLY A 292 0.61 13.61 0.37
C GLY A 292 1.51 14.29 1.40
N GLN A 293 1.95 15.52 1.15
CA GLN A 293 2.86 16.28 2.02
C GLN A 293 2.17 17.25 2.99
N THR A 294 0.85 17.39 2.91
CA THR A 294 0.11 18.24 3.84
C THR A 294 -0.78 17.35 4.70
N MET A 295 -0.69 17.48 6.02
CA MET A 295 -1.59 16.84 6.97
C MET A 295 -1.94 17.87 8.04
N TRP A 296 -3.23 18.14 8.23
CA TRP A 296 -3.67 19.09 9.26
C TRP A 296 -3.40 18.56 10.67
N THR A 297 -3.27 17.24 10.80
CA THR A 297 -2.92 16.55 12.03
C THR A 297 -1.50 16.86 12.50
N ASP A 298 -0.56 17.16 11.58
CA ASP A 298 0.79 17.59 11.95
C ASP A 298 0.74 18.95 12.68
N ASP A 299 0.01 19.92 12.11
CA ASP A 299 -0.19 21.25 12.72
C ASP A 299 -0.94 21.14 14.07
N ALA A 300 -1.99 20.32 14.12
CA ALA A 300 -2.74 20.08 15.34
C ALA A 300 -1.89 19.40 16.42
N ALA A 301 -1.11 18.38 16.07
CA ALA A 301 -0.21 17.68 16.97
C ALA A 301 0.90 18.59 17.50
N GLN A 302 1.53 19.37 16.61
CA GLN A 302 2.59 20.31 16.97
C GLN A 302 2.11 21.37 17.97
N SER A 303 0.82 21.70 17.96
CA SER A 303 0.27 22.69 18.90
C SER A 303 0.31 22.27 20.36
N PHE A 304 0.47 20.96 20.66
CA PHE A 304 0.55 20.44 22.02
C PHE A 304 1.70 19.45 22.27
N SER A 305 2.50 19.12 21.25
CA SER A 305 3.55 18.09 21.34
C SER A 305 4.64 18.39 22.38
N ASP A 306 4.98 19.67 22.56
CA ASP A 306 5.95 20.14 23.56
C ASP A 306 5.34 20.28 24.97
N GLU A 307 4.01 20.33 25.09
CA GLU A 307 3.30 20.53 26.36
C GLU A 307 2.76 19.24 26.99
N ILE A 308 2.51 18.20 26.19
CA ILE A 308 2.04 16.91 26.69
C ILE A 308 3.17 16.17 27.43
N ASP A 309 2.94 15.75 28.67
CA ASP A 309 3.98 15.09 29.48
C ASP A 309 4.06 13.57 29.22
N VAL A 310 5.13 12.96 29.73
CA VAL A 310 5.33 11.50 29.66
C VAL A 310 4.21 10.76 30.39
N GLY A 311 3.56 9.83 29.69
CA GLY A 311 2.42 9.05 30.21
C GLY A 311 1.09 9.80 30.24
N GLU A 312 1.02 11.03 29.72
CA GLU A 312 -0.24 11.69 29.42
C GLU A 312 -0.80 11.22 28.07
N ASP A 313 -2.12 11.29 27.92
CA ASP A 313 -2.83 10.85 26.73
C ASP A 313 -3.58 12.00 26.05
N PHE A 314 -3.98 11.78 24.80
CA PHE A 314 -4.91 12.67 24.10
C PHE A 314 -6.10 11.91 23.53
N LEU A 315 -7.23 12.60 23.44
CA LEU A 315 -8.46 12.08 22.85
C LEU A 315 -8.75 12.79 21.54
N TYR A 316 -8.86 12.01 20.46
CA TYR A 316 -9.22 12.46 19.14
C TYR A 316 -10.71 12.18 18.84
N ILE A 317 -11.44 13.23 18.46
CA ILE A 317 -12.87 13.15 18.11
C ILE A 317 -13.04 13.28 16.60
N ASP A 318 -13.53 12.22 15.96
CA ASP A 318 -13.72 12.14 14.51
C ASP A 318 -14.70 11.03 14.13
N ASP A 319 -15.19 11.01 12.89
CA ASP A 319 -15.97 9.90 12.36
C ASP A 319 -15.12 8.62 12.17
N GLU A 320 -15.75 7.44 12.25
CA GLU A 320 -15.04 6.16 12.28
C GLU A 320 -14.19 5.88 11.04
N GLY A 321 -14.64 6.34 9.86
CA GLY A 321 -14.11 5.92 8.56
C GLY A 321 -12.60 6.17 8.36
N LEU A 322 -12.04 7.22 8.96
CA LEU A 322 -10.61 7.58 8.80
C LEU A 322 -9.90 7.88 10.12
N ALA A 323 -10.59 7.76 11.24
CA ALA A 323 -10.07 8.12 12.55
C ALA A 323 -8.70 7.50 12.89
N MET A 324 -8.58 6.19 12.69
CA MET A 324 -7.32 5.47 12.94
C MET A 324 -6.19 5.92 12.02
N HIS A 325 -6.50 6.30 10.78
CA HIS A 325 -5.51 6.81 9.84
C HIS A 325 -4.92 8.14 10.31
N TRP A 326 -5.75 9.01 10.88
CA TRP A 326 -5.30 10.27 11.46
C TRP A 326 -4.49 10.05 12.75
N LEU A 327 -4.89 9.13 13.63
CA LEU A 327 -4.11 8.81 14.84
C LEU A 327 -2.66 8.38 14.53
N TYR A 328 -2.43 7.62 13.46
CA TYR A 328 -1.05 7.26 13.06
C TYR A 328 -0.21 8.49 12.69
N THR A 329 -0.83 9.55 12.18
CA THR A 329 -0.13 10.78 11.80
C THR A 329 0.20 11.64 13.03
N PHE A 330 -0.71 11.74 14.01
CA PHE A 330 -0.43 12.41 15.30
C PHE A 330 0.82 11.84 15.98
N ARG A 331 1.02 10.51 15.91
CA ARG A 331 2.19 9.86 16.52
C ARG A 331 3.52 10.44 16.03
N ILE A 332 3.62 10.88 14.78
CA ILE A 332 4.87 11.37 14.19
C ILE A 332 5.36 12.62 14.93
N GLU A 333 4.44 13.47 15.37
CA GLU A 333 4.77 14.72 16.06
C GLU A 333 4.71 14.57 17.60
N VAL A 334 3.81 13.74 18.12
CA VAL A 334 3.59 13.61 19.58
C VAL A 334 4.58 12.64 20.24
N ASP A 335 4.78 11.45 19.68
CA ASP A 335 5.69 10.42 20.24
C ASP A 335 6.33 9.60 19.12
N PRO A 336 7.25 10.21 18.33
CA PRO A 336 7.84 9.57 17.16
C PRO A 336 8.63 8.31 17.51
N GLU A 337 9.32 8.31 18.65
CA GLU A 337 10.17 7.20 19.11
C GLU A 337 9.38 6.18 19.95
N GLY A 338 8.20 6.55 20.46
CA GLY A 338 7.37 5.68 21.30
C GLY A 338 7.91 5.51 22.71
N ASP A 339 8.73 6.45 23.20
CA ASP A 339 9.39 6.39 24.51
C ASP A 339 8.71 7.27 25.57
N ARG A 340 7.79 8.16 25.17
CA ARG A 340 6.99 9.00 26.08
C ARG A 340 5.74 8.29 26.60
N ALA A 341 5.43 7.12 26.06
CA ALA A 341 4.28 6.29 26.44
C ALA A 341 2.94 7.04 26.33
N ILE A 342 2.81 7.88 25.29
CA ILE A 342 1.59 8.64 25.02
C ILE A 342 0.61 7.80 24.21
N THR A 343 -0.63 7.68 24.67
CA THR A 343 -1.70 6.98 23.96
C THR A 343 -2.67 7.97 23.32
N GLY A 344 -2.85 7.84 22.00
CA GLY A 344 -3.92 8.51 21.27
C GLY A 344 -5.18 7.67 21.27
N HIS A 345 -6.23 8.15 21.92
CA HIS A 345 -7.56 7.53 21.93
C HIS A 345 -8.42 8.13 20.83
N TRP A 346 -9.38 7.37 20.31
CA TRP A 346 -10.38 7.88 19.36
C TRP A 346 -11.81 7.64 19.84
N ARG A 347 -12.70 8.59 19.56
CA ARG A 347 -14.14 8.49 19.78
C ARG A 347 -14.94 9.16 18.67
N ALA A 348 -16.08 8.57 18.32
CA ALA A 348 -17.06 9.22 17.45
C ALA A 348 -17.75 10.39 18.19
N PRO A 349 -18.20 11.44 17.49
CA PRO A 349 -18.81 12.62 18.12
C PRO A 349 -20.02 12.30 18.98
N ASP A 350 -20.82 11.30 18.57
CA ASP A 350 -22.06 10.86 19.20
C ASP A 350 -21.88 9.69 20.18
N SER A 351 -20.64 9.31 20.50
CA SER A 351 -20.33 8.12 21.29
C SER A 351 -20.44 8.30 22.81
N ASN A 352 -20.95 9.44 23.28
CA ASN A 352 -20.99 9.87 24.69
C ASN A 352 -19.61 9.85 25.38
N TRP A 353 -18.55 10.21 24.66
CA TRP A 353 -17.18 10.19 25.18
C TRP A 353 -16.96 11.13 26.38
N GLN A 354 -17.80 12.13 26.56
CA GLN A 354 -17.71 13.10 27.65
C GLN A 354 -17.82 12.44 29.02
N ILE A 355 -18.73 11.47 29.19
CA ILE A 355 -18.90 10.76 30.47
C ILE A 355 -17.67 9.91 30.83
N GLU A 356 -16.90 9.48 29.83
CA GLU A 356 -15.67 8.72 30.04
C GLU A 356 -14.55 9.63 30.60
N LEU A 357 -14.50 10.90 30.18
CA LEU A 357 -13.58 11.90 30.76
C LEU A 357 -13.93 12.24 32.23
N GLU A 358 -15.19 12.06 32.62
CA GLU A 358 -15.66 12.19 34.01
C GLU A 358 -15.34 10.94 34.87
N GLY A 359 -14.71 9.92 34.29
CA GLY A 359 -14.26 8.71 34.98
C GLY A 359 -15.15 7.49 34.79
N GLN A 360 -16.17 7.55 33.93
CA GLN A 360 -16.97 6.37 33.61
C GLN A 360 -16.18 5.41 32.71
N VAL A 361 -15.96 4.19 33.18
CA VAL A 361 -15.30 3.15 32.39
C VAL A 361 -16.33 2.41 31.54
N LEU A 362 -16.18 2.49 30.22
CA LEU A 362 -16.95 1.70 29.26
C LEU A 362 -16.13 0.48 28.78
N PRO A 363 -16.76 -0.70 28.64
CA PRO A 363 -16.05 -1.90 28.22
C PRO A 363 -15.50 -1.75 26.78
N ASN A 364 -14.29 -2.25 26.55
CA ASN A 364 -13.60 -2.28 25.25
C ASN A 364 -13.28 -0.92 24.61
N ARG A 365 -13.17 0.16 25.39
CA ARG A 365 -12.94 1.52 24.86
C ARG A 365 -11.61 2.15 25.29
N GLY A 366 -10.79 1.45 26.08
CA GLY A 366 -9.55 2.01 26.64
C GLY A 366 -9.84 2.91 27.83
N ASP A 367 -8.80 3.26 28.59
CA ASP A 367 -8.89 4.14 29.75
C ASP A 367 -8.58 5.59 29.35
N LEU A 368 -9.49 6.52 29.65
CA LEU A 368 -9.32 7.95 29.35
C LEU A 368 -8.84 8.76 30.57
N SER A 369 -8.52 8.11 31.69
CA SER A 369 -8.11 8.80 32.93
C SER A 369 -6.83 9.64 32.78
N GLY A 370 -5.95 9.27 31.84
CA GLY A 370 -4.73 9.98 31.50
C GLY A 370 -4.88 11.09 30.47
N VAL A 371 -6.09 11.32 29.93
CA VAL A 371 -6.30 12.28 28.84
C VAL A 371 -6.19 13.72 29.34
N ARG A 372 -5.30 14.50 28.73
CA ARG A 372 -5.08 15.93 29.03
C ARG A 372 -5.35 16.85 27.85
N TYR A 373 -5.39 16.28 26.65
CA TYR A 373 -5.61 17.01 25.41
C TYR A 373 -6.78 16.40 24.64
N LEU A 374 -7.60 17.27 24.08
CA LEU A 374 -8.70 16.90 23.19
C LEU A 374 -8.45 17.51 21.83
N VAL A 375 -8.48 16.68 20.79
CA VAL A 375 -8.36 17.13 19.40
C VAL A 375 -9.67 16.84 18.70
N VAL A 376 -10.31 17.89 18.15
CA VAL A 376 -11.54 17.77 17.39
C VAL A 376 -11.20 17.91 15.91
N ALA A 377 -11.58 16.91 15.13
CA ALA A 377 -11.37 16.88 13.69
C ALA A 377 -12.08 18.05 12.98
N PRO A 378 -11.64 18.41 11.77
CA PRO A 378 -12.28 19.46 11.00
C PRO A 378 -13.77 19.22 10.76
N ASP A 379 -14.57 20.28 10.85
CA ASP A 379 -16.03 20.29 10.65
C ASP A 379 -16.84 19.35 11.57
N ILE A 380 -16.20 18.76 12.59
CA ILE A 380 -16.89 18.07 13.67
C ILE A 380 -17.42 19.06 14.69
N VAL A 381 -18.72 18.97 14.97
CA VAL A 381 -19.36 19.66 16.09
C VAL A 381 -19.27 18.75 17.31
N ALA A 382 -18.38 19.10 18.23
CA ALA A 382 -18.21 18.41 19.50
C ALA A 382 -18.61 19.33 20.66
N ASP A 383 -19.52 18.85 21.52
CA ASP A 383 -19.87 19.50 22.77
C ASP A 383 -18.77 19.22 23.80
N VAL A 384 -17.77 20.10 23.82
CA VAL A 384 -16.63 20.01 24.75
C VAL A 384 -17.09 20.36 26.17
N PRO A 385 -16.87 19.49 27.18
CA PRO A 385 -17.27 19.75 28.57
C PRO A 385 -16.64 21.01 29.17
N GLU A 386 -17.24 21.50 30.26
CA GLU A 386 -16.60 22.52 31.11
C GLU A 386 -15.27 21.99 31.67
N GLY A 387 -14.32 22.91 31.92
CA GLY A 387 -12.97 22.53 32.37
C GLY A 387 -11.99 22.21 31.23
N TRP A 388 -12.33 22.54 29.98
CA TRP A 388 -11.41 22.46 28.84
C TRP A 388 -11.27 23.83 28.17
N GLU A 389 -10.04 24.29 27.98
CA GLU A 389 -9.76 25.54 27.25
C GLU A 389 -9.28 25.27 25.83
N LYS A 390 -9.75 26.07 24.87
CA LYS A 390 -9.26 26.00 23.48
C LYS A 390 -7.83 26.55 23.44
N MET A 391 -6.87 25.68 23.15
CA MET A 391 -5.45 26.02 23.03
C MET A 391 -5.10 26.46 21.62
N ALA A 392 -5.60 25.75 20.60
CA ALA A 392 -5.25 26.00 19.22
C ALA A 392 -6.40 25.71 18.25
N SER A 393 -6.29 26.27 17.05
CA SER A 393 -7.12 25.93 15.89
C SER A 393 -6.44 26.31 14.60
N GLY A 394 -6.80 25.62 13.53
CA GLY A 394 -6.36 25.94 12.18
C GLY A 394 -7.32 25.38 11.15
N THR A 395 -7.02 25.64 9.88
CA THR A 395 -7.84 25.20 8.76
C THR A 395 -7.18 24.02 8.05
N ALA A 396 -7.88 22.90 7.92
CA ALA A 396 -7.39 21.78 7.15
C ALA A 396 -7.37 22.13 5.65
N PRO A 397 -6.33 21.73 4.91
CA PRO A 397 -6.35 21.84 3.44
C PRO A 397 -7.59 21.15 2.88
N PHE A 398 -8.19 21.71 1.83
CA PHE A 398 -9.42 21.17 1.22
C PHE A 398 -9.31 19.67 0.86
N LEU A 399 -8.14 19.24 0.37
CA LEU A 399 -7.91 17.84 0.01
C LEU A 399 -7.71 16.91 1.23
N ASN A 400 -7.59 17.45 2.45
CA ASN A 400 -7.35 16.72 3.70
C ASN A 400 -8.52 16.87 4.69
N GLY A 401 -9.75 16.95 4.19
CA GLY A 401 -10.95 17.11 4.99
C GLY A 401 -11.60 18.49 4.81
N GLY A 402 -10.80 19.55 4.64
CA GLY A 402 -11.32 20.92 4.72
C GLY A 402 -11.85 21.25 6.13
N GLY A 403 -12.24 22.49 6.40
CA GLY A 403 -12.83 22.85 7.71
C GLY A 403 -11.83 23.27 8.79
N GLU A 404 -12.33 23.59 9.98
CA GLU A 404 -11.53 24.05 11.13
C GLU A 404 -11.30 22.90 12.14
N TRP A 405 -10.04 22.53 12.37
CA TRP A 405 -9.66 21.65 13.48
C TRP A 405 -9.41 22.46 14.76
N LYS A 406 -9.59 21.83 15.92
CA LYS A 406 -9.46 22.50 17.22
C LYS A 406 -8.75 21.60 18.23
N VAL A 407 -7.90 22.20 19.06
CA VAL A 407 -7.22 21.52 20.17
C VAL A 407 -7.60 22.19 21.48
N TYR A 408 -7.93 21.38 22.48
CA TYR A 408 -8.28 21.82 23.81
C TYR A 408 -7.39 21.15 24.86
N ARG A 409 -7.16 21.85 25.97
CA ARG A 409 -6.41 21.37 27.13
C ARG A 409 -7.33 21.31 28.35
N ALA A 410 -7.18 20.28 29.16
CA ALA A 410 -7.85 20.21 30.46
C ALA A 410 -7.34 21.32 31.39
N ILE A 411 -8.26 22.05 32.02
CA ILE A 411 -8.00 23.03 33.07
C ILE A 411 -8.04 22.28 34.40
N GLY A 412 -6.89 21.75 34.83
CA GLY A 412 -6.76 20.94 36.04
C GLY A 412 -5.38 20.98 36.63
#